data_AF-A0A962BFR4-F1
#
_entry.id   AF-A0A962BFR4-F1
#
_cell.length_a   1.000
_cell.length_b   1.000
_cell.length_c   1.000
_cell.angle_alpha   90.00
_cell.angle_beta   90.00
_cell.angle_gamma   90.00
#
_symmetry.space_group_name_H-M   'P 1'
#
loop_
_entity.id
_entity.type
_entity.pdbx_description
1 polymer ?
#
loop_
_entity_poly.entity_id
_entity_poly.type
_entity_poly.pdbx_seq_one_letter_code
_entity_poly.pdbx_strand_id
1 'polypeptide(L)' 'MTKALLMVKSNWIKATLADIGFTGGGRGTHQVYLGGEVAHRLLEGDQSIVDHLVKLVEEKAALIAKSTENKDAA' A
#
# COMPACT_ATOMS: atom_id res chain seq x y z
N MET A 1 15.33 30.63 -20.13
CA MET A 1 15.03 29.33 -20.77
C MET A 1 15.95 28.21 -20.24
N THR A 2 16.12 28.03 -18.92
CA THR A 2 17.03 26.96 -18.41
C THR A 2 16.64 26.43 -17.03
N LYS A 3 15.35 26.41 -16.70
CA LYS A 3 14.85 25.82 -15.45
C LYS A 3 13.66 24.89 -15.69
N ALA A 4 13.79 24.04 -16.71
CA ALA A 4 12.79 23.01 -17.06
C ALA A 4 13.24 21.57 -16.71
N LEU A 5 14.47 21.38 -16.19
CA LEU A 5 15.06 20.03 -16.04
C LEU A 5 15.12 19.49 -14.61
N LEU A 6 14.80 20.28 -13.58
CA LEU A 6 14.86 19.83 -12.18
C LEU A 6 13.47 19.77 -11.55
N MET A 7 12.55 19.06 -12.19
CA MET A 7 11.22 18.79 -11.65
C MET A 7 10.79 17.34 -11.91
N VAL A 8 11.75 16.41 -12.00
CA VAL A 8 11.51 15.00 -11.64
C VAL A 8 11.48 14.96 -10.11
N LYS A 9 10.39 15.49 -9.57
CA LYS A 9 10.07 15.48 -8.15
C LYS A 9 10.03 14.02 -7.69
N SER A 10 10.80 13.73 -6.65
CA SER A 10 10.78 12.51 -5.86
C SER A 10 9.41 12.26 -5.22
N ASN A 11 8.40 11.96 -6.03
CA ASN A 11 7.05 11.61 -5.58
C ASN A 11 7.03 10.12 -5.23
N TRP A 12 7.81 9.74 -4.22
CA TRP A 12 7.65 8.43 -3.58
C TRP A 12 6.30 8.45 -2.85
N ILE A 13 5.44 7.50 -3.20
CA ILE A 13 4.11 7.35 -2.61
C ILE A 13 4.27 7.05 -1.12
N LYS A 14 3.67 7.89 -0.28
CA LYS A 14 3.59 7.68 1.17
C LYS A 14 2.57 6.56 1.45
N ALA A 15 2.81 5.72 2.46
CA ALA A 15 1.95 4.57 2.78
C ALA A 15 0.46 4.93 2.99
N THR A 16 0.16 6.14 3.49
CA THR A 16 -1.22 6.66 3.64
C THR A 16 -1.94 6.88 2.30
N LEU A 17 -1.22 6.92 1.18
CA LEU A 17 -1.82 7.10 -0.15
C LEU A 17 -1.95 5.77 -0.91
N ALA A 18 -1.40 4.69 -0.36
CA ALA A 18 -1.50 3.37 -0.96
C ALA A 18 -2.83 2.71 -0.57
N ASP A 19 -3.40 1.91 -1.48
CA ASP A 19 -4.54 1.06 -1.17
C ASP A 19 -4.27 0.15 0.04
N ILE A 20 -3.02 -0.31 0.17
CA ILE A 20 -2.53 -1.07 1.31
C ILE A 20 -1.17 -0.46 1.70
N GLY A 21 -1.08 0.09 2.90
CA GLY A 21 0.12 0.74 3.43
C GLY A 21 0.61 0.08 4.70
N PHE A 22 1.93 -0.06 4.86
CA PHE A 22 2.55 -0.56 6.09
C PHE A 22 3.61 0.43 6.55
N THR A 23 3.59 0.81 7.82
CA THR A 23 4.62 1.70 8.38
C THR A 23 5.55 0.94 9.33
N GLY A 24 6.85 1.11 9.10
CA GLY A 24 7.91 0.67 10.01
C GLY A 24 7.74 1.32 11.39
N GLY A 25 7.70 0.48 12.42
CA GLY A 25 7.25 0.84 13.74
C GLY A 25 8.34 1.43 14.63
N GLY A 26 8.44 2.75 14.66
CA GLY A 26 9.19 3.41 15.72
C GLY A 26 8.59 3.05 17.09
N ARG A 27 9.44 2.57 18.02
CA ARG A 27 9.06 2.09 19.38
C ARG A 27 8.30 0.75 19.42
N GLY A 28 8.55 -0.14 18.46
CA GLY A 28 8.00 -1.50 18.47
C GLY A 28 6.49 -1.58 18.17
N THR A 29 5.96 -0.55 17.52
CA THR A 29 4.54 -0.49 17.12
C THR A 29 4.41 -0.16 15.64
N HIS A 30 3.84 -1.07 14.87
CA HIS A 30 3.59 -0.89 13.43
C HIS A 30 2.13 -0.50 13.19
N GLN A 31 1.86 0.16 12.06
CA GLN A 31 0.52 0.53 11.64
C GLN A 31 0.27 0.08 10.21
N VAL A 32 -0.92 -0.46 9.99
CA VAL A 32 -1.42 -0.87 8.68
C VAL A 32 -2.49 0.12 8.25
N TYR A 33 -2.38 0.57 7.01
CA TYR A 33 -3.30 1.49 6.36
C TYR A 33 -4.04 0.77 5.24
N LEU A 34 -5.35 0.96 5.16
CA LEU A 34 -6.18 0.52 4.04
C LEU A 34 -6.91 1.73 3.47
N GLY A 35 -6.73 1.99 2.17
CA GLY A 35 -7.31 3.18 1.52
C GLY A 35 -6.91 4.51 2.16
N GLY A 36 -5.78 4.53 2.87
CA GLY A 36 -5.28 5.69 3.61
C GLY A 36 -5.78 5.88 5.03
N GLU A 37 -6.65 5.00 5.53
CA GLU A 37 -7.07 5.00 6.93
C GLU A 37 -6.34 3.92 7.74
N VAL A 38 -6.12 4.19 9.04
CA VAL A 38 -5.50 3.21 9.95
C VAL A 38 -6.50 2.09 10.21
N ALA A 39 -6.20 0.89 9.74
CA ALA A 39 -7.03 -0.29 9.96
C ALA A 39 -6.58 -1.06 11.22
N HIS A 40 -5.26 -1.25 11.36
CA HIS A 40 -4.70 -2.07 12.43
C HIS A 40 -3.41 -1.47 12.99
N ARG A 41 -3.21 -1.70 14.29
CA ARG A 41 -1.96 -1.41 15.01
C ARG A 41 -1.38 -2.71 15.52
N LEU A 42 -0.09 -2.89 15.34
CA LEU A 42 0.63 -4.12 15.64
C LEU A 42 1.74 -3.84 16.61
N LEU A 43 2.00 -4.79 17.50
CA LEU A 43 3.18 -4.78 18.35
C LEU A 43 4.26 -5.65 17.70
N GLU A 44 5.52 -5.34 18.00
CA GLU A 44 6.66 -6.12 17.55
C GLU A 44 6.52 -7.61 17.97
N GLY A 45 6.71 -8.52 17.01
CA GLY A 45 6.62 -9.97 17.23
C GLY A 45 5.28 -10.61 16.83
N ASP A 46 4.28 -9.84 16.42
CA ASP A 46 3.03 -10.39 15.90
C ASP A 46 3.20 -10.90 14.46
N GLN A 47 3.36 -12.21 14.29
CA GLN A 47 3.51 -12.86 12.98
C GLN A 47 2.16 -13.05 12.25
N SER A 48 1.04 -13.05 12.98
CA SER A 48 -0.30 -13.31 12.41
C SER A 48 -0.74 -12.25 11.42
N ILE A 49 -0.16 -11.05 11.54
CA ILE A 49 -0.47 -9.95 10.64
C ILE A 49 0.17 -10.09 9.26
N VAL A 50 1.30 -10.80 9.15
CA VAL A 50 1.93 -11.05 7.86
C VAL A 50 0.97 -11.86 6.99
N ASP A 51 0.38 -12.92 7.55
CA ASP A 51 -0.61 -13.75 6.87
C ASP A 51 -1.84 -12.94 6.45
N HIS A 52 -2.32 -12.05 7.34
CA HIS A 52 -3.45 -11.19 7.02
C HIS A 52 -3.14 -10.19 5.90
N LEU A 53 -1.94 -9.60 5.91
CA LEU A 53 -1.51 -8.66 4.89
C LEU A 53 -1.38 -9.35 3.52
N VAL A 54 -0.82 -10.56 3.49
CA VAL A 54 -0.74 -11.39 2.28
C VAL A 54 -2.14 -11.62 1.72
N LYS A 55 -3.10 -12.02 2.56
CA LYS A 55 -4.48 -12.22 2.16
C LYS A 55 -5.11 -10.96 1.52
N LEU A 56 -4.92 -9.79 2.14
CA LEU A 56 -5.44 -8.52 1.60
C LEU A 56 -4.83 -8.17 0.24
N VAL A 57 -3.54 -8.43 0.06
CA VAL A 57 -2.85 -8.22 -1.23
C VAL A 57 -3.37 -9.17 -2.29
N GLU A 58 -3.56 -10.45 -1.96
CA GLU A 58 -4.11 -11.45 -2.87
C GLU A 58 -5.54 -11.12 -3.30
N GLU A 59 -6.40 -10.71 -2.36
CA GLU A 59 -7.77 -10.27 -2.64
C GLU A 59 -7.78 -9.06 -3.59
N LYS A 60 -6.92 -8.05 -3.34
CA LYS A 60 -6.81 -6.88 -4.21
C LYS A 60 -6.25 -7.25 -5.58
N ALA A 61 -5.26 -8.13 -5.66
CA ALA A 61 -4.70 -8.62 -6.91
C ALA A 61 -5.76 -9.34 -7.75
N ALA A 62 -6.59 -10.19 -7.13
CA ALA A 62 -7.69 -10.88 -7.81
C ALA A 62 -8.74 -9.89 -8.35
N LEU A 63 -9.08 -8.84 -7.58
CA LEU A 63 -9.98 -7.78 -8.04
C LEU A 63 -9.41 -7.01 -9.24
N ILE A 64 -8.11 -6.69 -9.21
CA ILE A 64 -7.45 -5.99 -10.31
C ILE A 64 -7.41 -6.89 -11.56
N ALA A 65 -7.03 -8.16 -11.43
CA ALA A 65 -7.00 -9.12 -12.54
C ALA A 65 -8.38 -9.26 -13.21
N LYS A 66 -9.44 -9.40 -12.42
CA LYS A 66 -10.82 -9.42 -12.93
C LYS A 66 -11.21 -8.11 -13.60
N SER A 67 -10.78 -6.98 -13.04
CA SER A 67 -11.07 -5.66 -13.62
C SER A 67 -10.31 -5.41 -14.92
N THR A 68 -9.14 -6.01 -15.13
CA THR A 68 -8.39 -5.91 -16.39
C THR A 68 -9.03 -6.78 -17.48
N GLU A 69 -9.47 -7.99 -17.15
CA GLU A 69 -10.20 -8.86 -18.10
C GLU A 69 -11.45 -8.19 -18.69
N ASN A 70 -12.19 -7.42 -17.88
CA ASN A 70 -13.37 -6.70 -18.34
C ASN A 70 -13.08 -5.48 -19.22
N LYS A 71 -11.85 -4.93 -19.18
CA LYS A 71 -11.46 -3.76 -20.00
C LYS A 71 -10.94 -4.16 -21.38
N ASP A 72 -10.46 -5.38 -21.53
CA ASP A 72 -9.98 -5.91 -22.81
C ASP A 72 -11.12 -6.51 -23.66
N ALA A 73 -12.31 -6.68 -23.07
CA ALA A 73 -13.51 -7.19 -23.73
C ALA A 73 -14.48 -6.08 -24.21
N ALA A 74 -14.15 -4.80 -24.04
CA ALA A 74 -14.95 -3.63 -24.42
C ALA A 74 -14.20 -2.74 -25.41
#